data_AF-A0A7S3C1Q9-F1
#
_entry.id   AF-A0A7S3C1Q9-F1
#
_cell.length_a   1.000
_cell.length_b   1.000
_cell.length_c   1.000
_cell.angle_alpha   90.00
_cell.angle_beta   90.00
_cell.angle_gamma   90.00
#
_symmetry.space_group_name_H-M   'P 1'
#
loop_
_entity.id
_entity.type
_entity.pdbx_description
1 polymer ?
#
loop_
_entity_poly.entity_id
_entity_poly.type
_entity_poly.pdbx_seq_one_letter_code
_entity_poly.pdbx_strand_id
1 'polypeptide(L)'
;MPVSGTKRQRAQSSDETHQEIHVKSEWGTLLDRHQVLTARRVGSHNIWLVDELLSIKECARLLSRAEAYGFGTTHYEPSYRGNLRLTTIDASLARVVWERIRALVPRTITLRKPDDEAEKAALWWDHYPHAEGEWEAYGLNECWRLAKYRAGDRFLCHCDEAYVGSSPQEGRLDAVAEMSMLSVNIYMNGGFDNGRTRFFLRDDWRQQLKLIQDASGEMRYHAKEHGAEPDLSVVPTVGQCLLFQQPPGQCYYHDGEELGSGCKYLFRSDVMYRRKRLPACLT
;
A
#
# COMPACT_ATOMS: atom_id res chain seq x y z
N MET A 1 -14.90 -42.54 47.75
CA MET A 1 -13.46 -42.16 47.77
C MET A 1 -12.66 -43.38 47.30
N PRO A 2 -11.73 -43.31 46.32
CA PRO A 2 -11.49 -42.32 45.26
C PRO A 2 -11.87 -42.87 43.85
N VAL A 3 -12.60 -42.12 43.02
CA VAL A 3 -12.17 -41.19 41.93
C VAL A 3 -11.45 -41.86 40.75
N SER A 4 -12.23 -42.12 39.69
CA SER A 4 -11.81 -42.47 38.33
C SER A 4 -11.20 -41.26 37.61
N GLY A 5 -9.97 -41.39 37.15
CA GLY A 5 -9.29 -40.36 36.35
C GLY A 5 -9.71 -40.41 34.89
N THR A 6 -10.65 -39.55 34.49
CA THR A 6 -10.97 -39.29 33.08
C THR A 6 -9.87 -38.41 32.48
N LYS A 7 -9.01 -38.97 31.63
CA LYS A 7 -8.07 -38.20 30.81
C LYS A 7 -8.90 -37.29 29.88
N ARG A 8 -8.96 -36.00 30.17
CA ARG A 8 -9.40 -34.99 29.21
C ARG A 8 -8.43 -35.01 28.04
N GLN A 9 -8.89 -35.52 26.90
CA GLN A 9 -8.27 -35.24 25.61
C GLN A 9 -8.26 -33.72 25.45
N ARG A 10 -7.05 -33.17 25.37
CA ARG A 10 -6.82 -31.78 25.01
C ARG A 10 -7.41 -31.62 23.61
N ALA A 11 -8.47 -30.82 23.49
CA ALA A 11 -8.98 -30.43 22.19
C ALA A 11 -7.80 -29.87 21.39
N GLN A 12 -7.48 -30.53 20.28
CA GLN A 12 -6.64 -29.95 19.25
C GLN A 12 -7.35 -28.67 18.83
N SER A 13 -6.81 -27.51 19.22
CA SER A 13 -7.16 -26.27 18.56
C SER A 13 -6.75 -26.45 17.10
N SER A 14 -7.74 -26.47 16.22
CA SER A 14 -7.55 -26.45 14.78
C SER A 14 -6.76 -25.20 14.43
N ASP A 15 -5.45 -25.36 14.33
CA ASP A 15 -4.50 -24.42 13.76
C ASP A 15 -4.71 -24.44 12.24
N GLU A 16 -5.86 -23.92 11.80
CA GLU A 16 -6.07 -23.61 10.40
C GLU A 16 -5.36 -22.28 10.15
N THR A 17 -4.12 -22.38 9.66
CA THR A 17 -3.35 -21.25 9.13
C THR A 17 -4.12 -20.68 7.94
N HIS A 18 -5.07 -19.80 8.18
CA HIS A 18 -5.82 -19.12 7.12
C HIS A 18 -4.86 -18.22 6.36
N GLN A 19 -4.26 -18.73 5.28
CA GLN A 19 -3.47 -17.97 4.31
C GLN A 19 -4.27 -16.77 3.77
N GLU A 20 -3.58 -15.80 3.16
CA GLU A 20 -4.21 -14.63 2.53
C GLU A 20 -5.44 -15.04 1.71
N ILE A 21 -6.55 -14.34 1.93
CA ILE A 21 -7.81 -14.62 1.24
C ILE A 21 -7.82 -13.84 -0.07
N HIS A 22 -8.16 -14.51 -1.18
CA HIS A 22 -8.24 -13.91 -2.51
C HIS A 22 -9.64 -14.09 -3.11
N VAL A 23 -10.25 -12.99 -3.57
CA VAL A 23 -11.59 -13.00 -4.16
C VAL A 23 -11.67 -12.12 -5.42
N LYS A 24 -12.70 -12.30 -6.24
CA LYS A 24 -13.08 -11.33 -7.28
C LYS A 24 -14.34 -10.62 -6.83
N SER A 25 -14.43 -9.31 -7.05
CA SER A 25 -15.57 -8.52 -6.60
C SER A 25 -15.95 -7.40 -7.57
N GLU A 26 -17.12 -6.80 -7.32
CA GLU A 26 -17.74 -5.74 -8.13
C GLU A 26 -18.33 -4.66 -7.20
N TRP A 27 -17.49 -4.12 -6.32
CA TRP A 27 -17.88 -3.22 -5.23
C TRP A 27 -17.98 -1.75 -5.62
N GLY A 28 -17.69 -1.38 -6.87
CA GLY A 28 -17.88 -0.02 -7.36
C GLY A 28 -19.33 0.48 -7.24
N THR A 29 -20.30 -0.43 -7.22
CA THR A 29 -21.72 -0.10 -6.98
C THR A 29 -22.04 0.27 -5.54
N LEU A 30 -21.13 0.02 -4.60
CA LEU A 30 -21.26 0.41 -3.19
C LEU A 30 -20.85 1.87 -2.96
N LEU A 31 -20.28 2.53 -3.97
CA LEU A 31 -19.91 3.93 -3.93
C LEU A 31 -21.05 4.80 -4.49
N ASP A 32 -21.34 5.88 -3.77
CA ASP A 32 -22.31 6.90 -4.12
C ASP A 32 -21.78 7.77 -5.28
N ARG A 33 -22.68 8.50 -5.93
CA ARG A 33 -22.30 9.39 -7.04
C ARG A 33 -21.70 10.68 -6.48
N HIS A 34 -20.44 10.91 -6.83
CA HIS A 34 -19.69 12.17 -6.64
C HIS A 34 -19.53 12.63 -5.20
N GLN A 35 -18.30 12.99 -4.83
CA GLN A 35 -17.97 13.57 -3.54
C GLN A 35 -17.07 14.77 -3.81
N VAL A 36 -17.34 15.88 -3.12
CA VAL A 36 -16.47 17.05 -3.18
C VAL A 36 -15.23 16.71 -2.38
N LEU A 37 -14.11 16.54 -3.08
CA LEU A 37 -12.84 16.22 -2.47
C LEU A 37 -12.07 17.50 -2.15
N THR A 38 -11.34 17.49 -1.05
CA THR A 38 -10.26 18.45 -0.83
C THR A 38 -8.94 17.70 -0.78
N ALA A 39 -7.90 18.27 -1.39
CA ALA A 39 -6.58 17.67 -1.41
C ALA A 39 -5.53 18.68 -0.99
N ARG A 40 -4.57 18.23 -0.19
CA ARG A 40 -3.40 19.02 0.20
C ARG A 40 -2.12 18.24 -0.01
N ARG A 41 -1.11 18.89 -0.59
CA ARG A 41 0.24 18.36 -0.70
C ARG A 41 0.99 18.58 0.62
N VAL A 42 1.85 17.62 1.00
CA VAL A 42 2.68 17.72 2.21
C VAL A 42 4.00 18.40 1.90
N GLY A 43 4.09 19.70 2.17
CA GLY A 43 5.28 20.50 1.87
C GLY A 43 5.63 20.44 0.37
N SER A 44 6.90 20.16 0.07
CA SER A 44 7.41 19.93 -1.29
C SER A 44 7.37 18.45 -1.73
N HIS A 45 6.89 17.53 -0.89
CA HIS A 45 6.92 16.09 -1.17
C HIS A 45 5.76 15.69 -2.10
N ASN A 46 5.97 14.66 -2.91
CA ASN A 46 4.94 13.99 -3.71
C ASN A 46 4.09 13.07 -2.83
N ILE A 47 3.53 13.66 -1.77
CA ILE A 47 2.62 13.07 -0.79
C ILE A 47 1.42 14.00 -0.69
N TRP A 48 0.22 13.45 -0.87
CA TRP A 48 -1.04 14.18 -0.80
C TRP A 48 -2.00 13.49 0.15
N LEU A 49 -2.72 14.31 0.91
CA LEU A 49 -3.86 13.88 1.70
C LEU A 49 -5.12 14.36 1.00
N VAL A 50 -5.97 13.42 0.63
CA VAL A 50 -7.23 13.63 -0.06
C VAL A 50 -8.35 13.31 0.92
N ASP A 51 -8.98 14.34 1.44
CA ASP A 51 -10.09 14.22 2.38
C ASP A 51 -11.38 13.89 1.62
N GLU A 52 -12.28 13.18 2.29
CA GLU A 52 -13.58 12.80 1.75
C GLU A 52 -13.47 12.02 0.43
N LEU A 53 -12.39 11.23 0.22
CA LEU A 53 -12.33 10.36 -0.97
C LEU A 53 -13.49 9.36 -0.97
N LEU A 54 -13.73 8.75 0.19
CA LEU A 54 -14.89 7.94 0.47
C LEU A 54 -15.66 8.55 1.64
N SER A 55 -16.99 8.48 1.62
CA SER A 55 -17.79 8.85 2.79
C SER A 55 -17.72 7.76 3.87
N ILE A 56 -18.04 8.12 5.12
CA ILE A 56 -18.16 7.16 6.23
C ILE A 56 -19.12 6.01 5.88
N LYS A 57 -20.21 6.30 5.15
CA LYS A 57 -21.20 5.29 4.75
C LYS A 57 -20.65 4.34 3.69
N GLU A 58 -19.86 4.84 2.74
CA GLU A 58 -19.17 4.02 1.74
C GLU A 58 -18.14 3.10 2.38
N CYS A 59 -17.32 3.65 3.29
CA CYS A 59 -16.36 2.85 4.06
C CYS A 59 -17.08 1.74 4.83
N ALA A 60 -18.21 2.03 5.49
CA ALA A 60 -18.98 1.02 6.21
C ALA A 60 -19.52 -0.09 5.30
N ARG A 61 -20.05 0.25 4.10
CA ARG A 61 -20.53 -0.75 3.13
C ARG A 61 -19.39 -1.63 2.60
N LEU A 62 -18.26 -1.04 2.25
CA LEU A 62 -17.08 -1.77 1.78
C LEU A 62 -16.52 -2.69 2.88
N LEU A 63 -16.39 -2.19 4.12
CA LEU A 63 -15.92 -2.98 5.25
C LEU A 63 -16.87 -4.13 5.57
N SER A 64 -18.18 -3.90 5.52
CA SER A 64 -19.16 -4.97 5.73
C SER A 64 -19.01 -6.09 4.70
N ARG A 65 -18.74 -5.76 3.42
CA ARG A 65 -18.46 -6.77 2.40
C ARG A 65 -17.13 -7.48 2.63
N ALA A 66 -16.08 -6.75 2.97
CA ALA A 66 -14.77 -7.33 3.24
C ALA A 66 -14.82 -8.31 4.43
N GLU A 67 -15.45 -7.93 5.55
CA GLU A 67 -15.63 -8.80 6.72
C GLU A 67 -16.46 -10.04 6.42
N ALA A 68 -17.43 -9.97 5.50
CA ALA A 68 -18.20 -11.14 5.09
C ALA A 68 -17.36 -12.20 4.37
N TYR A 69 -16.26 -11.80 3.70
CA TYR A 69 -15.26 -12.73 3.15
C TYR A 69 -14.21 -13.14 4.19
N GLY A 70 -13.90 -12.25 5.13
CA GLY A 70 -12.87 -12.46 6.15
C GLY A 70 -11.49 -11.97 5.71
N PHE A 71 -10.51 -12.09 6.62
CA PHE A 71 -9.11 -11.73 6.39
C PHE A 71 -8.19 -12.86 6.87
N GLY A 72 -7.18 -13.23 6.07
CA GLY A 72 -6.20 -14.27 6.39
C GLY A 72 -4.83 -13.71 6.78
N THR A 73 -3.94 -14.53 7.34
CA THR A 73 -2.57 -14.16 7.66
C THR A 73 -1.74 -13.95 6.39
N THR A 74 -0.81 -12.99 6.44
CA THR A 74 0.17 -12.81 5.35
C THR A 74 1.30 -13.83 5.46
N HIS A 75 2.08 -14.00 4.40
CA HIS A 75 3.26 -14.86 4.38
C HIS A 75 4.48 -14.25 5.10
N TYR A 76 4.36 -13.00 5.57
CA TYR A 76 5.42 -12.30 6.26
C TYR A 76 5.47 -12.65 7.75
N GLU A 77 6.68 -12.57 8.32
CA GLU A 77 6.91 -12.65 9.75
C GLU A 77 6.07 -11.58 10.50
N PRO A 78 5.23 -11.95 11.50
CA PRO A 78 4.34 -11.00 12.18
C PRO A 78 5.04 -9.82 12.83
N SER A 79 6.29 -10.00 13.29
CA SER A 79 7.09 -8.91 13.85
C SER A 79 7.52 -7.86 12.82
N TYR A 80 7.58 -8.23 11.54
CA TYR A 80 7.74 -7.33 10.40
C TYR A 80 6.40 -6.76 9.93
N ARG A 81 5.39 -7.62 9.76
CA ARG A 81 4.06 -7.25 9.26
C ARG A 81 2.97 -8.11 9.87
N GLY A 82 2.25 -7.55 10.85
CA GLY A 82 1.26 -8.29 11.65
C GLY A 82 -0.15 -8.33 11.07
N ASN A 83 -0.46 -7.52 10.05
CA ASN A 83 -1.84 -7.39 9.56
C ASN A 83 -2.37 -8.69 8.94
N LEU A 84 -3.69 -8.89 9.05
CA LEU A 84 -4.42 -9.82 8.20
C LEU A 84 -4.75 -9.16 6.85
N ARG A 85 -4.93 -9.95 5.79
CA ARG A 85 -5.21 -9.46 4.44
C ARG A 85 -6.38 -10.19 3.77
N LEU A 86 -7.19 -9.38 3.07
CA LEU A 86 -8.07 -9.80 1.99
C LEU A 86 -7.58 -9.11 0.71
N THR A 87 -7.37 -9.88 -0.36
CA THR A 87 -7.03 -9.35 -1.68
C THR A 87 -8.23 -9.53 -2.60
N THR A 88 -8.59 -8.49 -3.35
CA THR A 88 -9.62 -8.62 -4.39
C THR A 88 -9.21 -8.00 -5.70
N ILE A 89 -9.56 -8.67 -6.81
CA ILE A 89 -9.54 -8.04 -8.14
C ILE A 89 -10.93 -7.41 -8.36
N ASP A 90 -10.95 -6.09 -8.53
CA ASP A 90 -12.18 -5.29 -8.68
C ASP A 90 -11.98 -4.07 -9.60
N ALA A 91 -12.28 -4.27 -10.88
CA ALA A 91 -12.23 -3.23 -11.91
C ALA A 91 -13.28 -2.13 -11.68
N SER A 92 -14.43 -2.48 -11.10
CA SER A 92 -15.52 -1.52 -10.86
C SER A 92 -15.15 -0.51 -9.78
N LEU A 93 -14.50 -0.95 -8.71
CA LEU A 93 -14.01 -0.10 -7.63
C LEU A 93 -12.84 0.76 -8.13
N ALA A 94 -11.89 0.15 -8.86
CA ALA A 94 -10.78 0.86 -9.50
C ALA A 94 -11.29 2.01 -10.38
N ARG A 95 -12.28 1.75 -11.24
CA ARG A 95 -12.87 2.76 -12.13
C ARG A 95 -13.52 3.92 -11.35
N VAL A 96 -14.35 3.64 -10.34
CA VAL A 96 -15.05 4.70 -9.60
C VAL A 96 -14.07 5.54 -8.78
N VAL A 97 -13.10 4.92 -8.11
CA VAL A 97 -12.10 5.65 -7.32
C VAL A 97 -11.16 6.45 -8.25
N TRP A 98 -10.79 5.89 -9.40
CA TRP A 98 -10.01 6.61 -10.42
C TRP A 98 -10.71 7.91 -10.87
N GLU A 99 -12.00 7.85 -11.22
CA GLU A 99 -12.73 9.05 -11.65
C GLU A 99 -12.78 10.12 -10.55
N ARG A 100 -12.72 9.74 -9.28
CA ARG A 100 -12.66 10.68 -8.15
C ARG A 100 -11.29 11.37 -8.07
N ILE A 101 -10.19 10.64 -8.23
CA ILE A 101 -8.83 11.17 -7.97
C ILE A 101 -8.06 11.60 -9.21
N ARG A 102 -8.49 11.25 -10.43
CA ARG A 102 -7.72 11.49 -11.67
C ARG A 102 -7.29 12.94 -11.90
N ALA A 103 -8.05 13.90 -11.39
CA ALA A 103 -7.71 15.33 -11.49
C ALA A 103 -6.64 15.78 -10.49
N LEU A 104 -6.41 15.00 -9.43
CA LEU A 104 -5.41 15.24 -8.39
C LEU A 104 -4.09 14.54 -8.68
N VAL A 105 -4.13 13.50 -9.53
CA VAL A 105 -2.98 12.69 -9.92
C VAL A 105 -2.18 13.42 -11.01
N PRO A 106 -0.83 13.43 -10.95
CA PRO A 106 -0.01 13.91 -12.05
C PRO A 106 -0.37 13.18 -13.34
N ARG A 107 -0.89 13.91 -14.33
CA ARG A 107 -1.29 13.31 -15.62
C ARG A 107 -0.13 12.59 -16.29
N THR A 108 1.07 13.15 -16.16
CA THR A 108 2.30 12.59 -16.73
C THR A 108 3.43 12.62 -15.72
N ILE A 109 4.26 11.59 -15.75
CA ILE A 109 5.54 11.52 -15.02
C ILE A 109 6.65 11.26 -16.03
N THR A 110 7.74 12.02 -15.91
CA THR A 110 8.97 11.79 -16.68
C THR A 110 10.01 11.22 -15.74
N LEU A 111 10.49 10.03 -16.04
CA LEU A 111 11.57 9.38 -15.31
C LEU A 111 12.84 9.46 -16.14
N ARG A 112 13.94 9.86 -15.49
CA ARG A 112 15.27 9.90 -16.08
C ARG A 112 16.18 9.04 -15.23
N LYS A 113 17.03 8.25 -15.88
CA LYS A 113 18.04 7.48 -15.16
C LYS A 113 19.00 8.46 -14.49
N PRO A 114 19.21 8.37 -13.16
CA PRO A 114 20.25 9.17 -12.53
C PRO A 114 21.61 8.79 -13.09
N ASP A 115 22.53 9.75 -13.19
CA ASP A 115 23.92 9.47 -13.58
C ASP A 115 24.72 8.92 -12.38
N ASP A 116 24.46 9.46 -11.19
CA ASP A 116 25.11 9.12 -9.93
C ASP A 116 24.64 7.76 -9.36
N GLU A 117 25.59 6.95 -8.89
CA GLU A 117 25.31 5.60 -8.35
C GLU A 117 24.60 5.64 -7.00
N ALA A 118 24.87 6.64 -6.16
CA ALA A 118 24.18 6.77 -4.88
C ALA A 118 22.71 7.15 -5.09
N GLU A 119 22.44 8.02 -6.07
CA GLU A 119 21.07 8.38 -6.48
C GLU A 119 20.33 7.19 -7.11
N LYS A 120 20.96 6.41 -8.00
CA LYS A 120 20.38 5.16 -8.52
C LYS A 120 19.98 4.22 -7.39
N ALA A 121 20.86 4.01 -6.42
CA ALA A 121 20.60 3.16 -5.27
C ALA A 121 19.51 3.73 -4.34
N ALA A 122 19.42 5.05 -4.21
CA ALA A 122 18.38 5.71 -3.41
C ALA A 122 17.00 5.59 -4.06
N LEU A 123 16.93 5.65 -5.40
CA LEU A 123 15.71 5.60 -6.20
C LEU A 123 15.33 4.19 -6.69
N TRP A 124 16.04 3.17 -6.23
CA TRP A 124 15.86 1.76 -6.60
C TRP A 124 15.92 1.54 -8.11
N TRP A 125 16.76 2.31 -8.81
CA TRP A 125 16.79 2.30 -10.27
C TRP A 125 17.10 0.92 -10.87
N ASP A 126 17.98 0.15 -10.22
CA ASP A 126 18.37 -1.19 -10.70
C ASP A 126 17.24 -2.22 -10.62
N HIS A 127 16.19 -1.97 -9.81
CA HIS A 127 14.99 -2.79 -9.77
C HIS A 127 14.05 -2.48 -10.95
N TYR A 128 14.22 -1.30 -11.57
CA TYR A 128 13.39 -0.80 -12.66
C TYR A 128 14.25 -0.29 -13.84
N PRO A 129 15.14 -1.12 -14.42
CA PRO A 129 16.15 -0.68 -15.38
C PRO A 129 15.56 -0.12 -16.69
N HIS A 130 14.29 -0.42 -16.97
CA HIS A 130 13.54 0.04 -18.14
C HIS A 130 12.51 1.12 -17.79
N ALA A 131 12.67 1.85 -16.68
CA ALA A 131 11.71 2.88 -16.26
C ALA A 131 11.89 4.24 -16.94
N GLU A 132 13.06 4.53 -17.53
CA GLU A 132 13.31 5.81 -18.20
C GLU A 132 12.30 6.08 -19.32
N GLY A 133 11.73 7.28 -19.33
CA GLY A 133 10.78 7.73 -20.34
C GLY A 133 9.66 8.61 -19.79
N GLU A 134 8.73 8.96 -20.68
CA GLU A 134 7.49 9.64 -20.33
C GLU A 134 6.35 8.65 -20.14
N TRP A 135 5.57 8.88 -19.09
CA TRP A 135 4.48 8.02 -18.66
C TRP A 135 3.20 8.83 -18.52
N GLU A 136 2.06 8.23 -18.86
CA GLU A 136 0.73 8.83 -18.71
C GLU A 136 -0.12 7.98 -17.75
N ALA A 137 -0.71 8.61 -16.73
CA ALA A 137 -1.63 7.96 -15.82
C ALA A 137 -2.90 7.54 -16.55
N TYR A 138 -3.36 6.30 -16.38
CA TYR A 138 -4.54 5.79 -17.09
C TYR A 138 -5.62 5.19 -16.18
N GLY A 139 -5.31 4.88 -14.92
CA GLY A 139 -6.25 4.21 -14.03
C GLY A 139 -5.66 3.84 -12.68
N LEU A 140 -6.40 3.02 -11.93
CA LEU A 140 -5.92 2.35 -10.73
C LEU A 140 -5.69 0.86 -11.00
N ASN A 141 -4.79 0.25 -10.24
CA ASN A 141 -4.60 -1.19 -10.24
C ASN A 141 -5.88 -1.86 -9.75
N GLU A 142 -6.40 -2.83 -10.51
CA GLU A 142 -7.62 -3.56 -10.15
C GLU A 142 -7.40 -4.48 -8.95
N CYS A 143 -6.14 -4.78 -8.59
CA CYS A 143 -5.78 -5.56 -7.41
C CYS A 143 -5.78 -4.69 -6.15
N TRP A 144 -6.86 -4.79 -5.39
CA TRP A 144 -7.03 -4.16 -4.08
C TRP A 144 -6.52 -5.05 -2.96
N ARG A 145 -5.70 -4.49 -2.08
CA ARG A 145 -5.20 -5.15 -0.87
C ARG A 145 -5.81 -4.49 0.36
N LEU A 146 -6.65 -5.24 1.06
CA LEU A 146 -7.34 -4.78 2.25
C LEU A 146 -6.61 -5.34 3.47
N ALA A 147 -6.12 -4.46 4.33
CA ALA A 147 -5.40 -4.83 5.54
C ALA A 147 -6.26 -4.60 6.78
N LYS A 148 -6.25 -5.57 7.70
CA LYS A 148 -6.88 -5.50 9.02
C LYS A 148 -5.80 -5.65 10.09
N TYR A 149 -5.68 -4.66 10.96
CA TYR A 149 -4.74 -4.62 12.07
C TYR A 149 -5.50 -4.73 13.39
N ARG A 150 -4.99 -5.54 14.30
CA ARG A 150 -5.40 -5.67 15.71
C ARG A 150 -4.37 -5.00 16.60
N ALA A 151 -4.71 -4.79 17.87
CA ALA A 151 -3.77 -4.28 18.86
C ALA A 151 -2.48 -5.12 18.88
N GLY A 152 -1.33 -4.46 18.86
CA GLY A 152 0.00 -5.06 18.72
C GLY A 152 0.48 -5.25 17.28
N ASP A 153 -0.40 -5.21 16.27
CA ASP A 153 0.02 -5.31 14.88
C ASP A 153 0.69 -4.01 14.42
N ARG A 154 1.67 -4.17 13.54
CA ARG A 154 2.43 -3.09 12.92
C ARG A 154 2.83 -3.47 11.50
N PHE A 155 3.46 -2.55 10.80
CA PHE A 155 4.22 -2.83 9.60
C PHE A 155 5.51 -2.03 9.65
N LEU A 156 6.67 -2.70 9.74
CA LEU A 156 7.97 -2.04 9.84
C LEU A 156 8.32 -1.21 8.61
N CYS A 157 9.37 -0.41 8.73
CA CYS A 157 9.74 0.56 7.72
C CYS A 157 10.11 -0.11 6.39
N HIS A 158 9.48 0.36 5.32
CA HIS A 158 9.63 -0.14 3.97
C HIS A 158 9.35 0.97 2.95
N CYS A 159 9.59 0.68 1.67
CA CYS A 159 9.02 1.43 0.56
C CYS A 159 8.11 0.50 -0.23
N ASP A 160 6.99 1.03 -0.75
CA ASP A 160 6.08 0.24 -1.56
C ASP A 160 6.70 -0.03 -2.93
N GLU A 161 6.83 -1.30 -3.32
CA GLU A 161 7.26 -1.67 -4.66
C GLU A 161 6.22 -1.29 -5.72
N ALA A 162 6.71 -0.79 -6.86
CA ALA A 162 5.89 -0.58 -8.03
C ALA A 162 5.54 -1.90 -8.72
N TYR A 163 4.28 -2.03 -9.13
CA TYR A 163 3.86 -3.04 -10.09
C TYR A 163 4.49 -2.73 -11.45
N VAL A 164 4.97 -3.76 -12.15
CA VAL A 164 5.55 -3.66 -13.50
C VAL A 164 4.83 -4.66 -14.39
N GLY A 165 4.17 -4.16 -15.43
CA GLY A 165 3.48 -4.98 -16.44
C GLY A 165 4.19 -4.93 -17.78
N SER A 166 4.41 -6.11 -18.37
CA SER A 166 4.97 -6.26 -19.72
C SER A 166 3.86 -6.14 -20.78
N SER A 167 4.14 -5.53 -21.94
CA SER A 167 3.20 -5.57 -23.08
C SER A 167 3.23 -6.95 -23.75
N PRO A 168 2.08 -7.60 -24.01
CA PRO A 168 2.01 -8.77 -24.87
C PRO A 168 2.25 -8.49 -26.36
N GLN A 169 2.22 -7.21 -26.78
CA GLN A 169 2.04 -6.83 -28.19
C GLN A 169 3.31 -6.60 -29.01
N GLU A 170 4.49 -6.70 -28.44
CA GLU A 170 5.73 -6.64 -29.20
C GLU A 170 6.61 -7.76 -28.66
N GLY A 171 7.14 -8.63 -29.53
CA GLY A 171 8.04 -9.75 -29.19
C GLY A 171 9.40 -9.30 -28.66
N ARG A 172 9.40 -8.25 -27.84
CA ARG A 172 10.47 -7.53 -27.20
C ARG A 172 10.26 -7.68 -25.70
N LEU A 173 11.01 -8.59 -25.09
CA LEU A 173 11.01 -8.84 -23.64
C LEU A 173 11.45 -7.63 -22.80
N ASP A 174 11.86 -6.51 -23.42
CA ASP A 174 12.49 -5.35 -22.80
C ASP A 174 11.60 -4.10 -22.67
N ALA A 175 10.32 -4.16 -23.05
CA ALA A 175 9.40 -3.01 -22.94
C ALA A 175 8.45 -3.15 -21.74
N VAL A 176 8.84 -2.59 -20.60
CA VAL A 176 7.85 -2.26 -19.54
C VAL A 176 6.83 -1.31 -20.15
N ALA A 177 5.59 -1.78 -20.23
CA ALA A 177 4.51 -1.08 -20.91
C ALA A 177 3.66 -0.28 -19.93
N GLU A 178 3.56 -0.80 -18.70
CA GLU A 178 2.83 -0.17 -17.61
C GLU A 178 3.54 -0.37 -16.28
N MET A 179 3.37 0.61 -15.40
CA MET A 179 3.99 0.63 -14.08
C MET A 179 3.11 1.41 -13.11
N SER A 180 3.01 0.97 -11.85
CA SER A 180 2.43 1.83 -10.82
C SER A 180 3.45 2.83 -10.32
N MET A 181 3.04 4.07 -10.03
CA MET A 181 3.98 5.08 -9.52
C MET A 181 3.47 5.84 -8.30
N LEU A 182 2.23 5.63 -7.87
CA LEU A 182 1.72 6.19 -6.62
C LEU A 182 0.92 5.14 -5.86
N SER A 183 1.19 4.99 -4.57
CA SER A 183 0.36 4.23 -3.65
C SER A 183 -0.93 5.01 -3.35
N VAL A 184 -2.07 4.32 -3.35
CA VAL A 184 -3.38 4.84 -2.94
C VAL A 184 -3.81 4.12 -1.68
N ASN A 185 -3.54 4.72 -0.52
CA ASN A 185 -3.91 4.16 0.79
C ASN A 185 -5.15 4.86 1.35
N ILE A 186 -6.27 4.16 1.43
CA ILE A 186 -7.55 4.68 1.93
C ILE A 186 -7.78 4.16 3.35
N TYR A 187 -7.94 5.08 4.30
CA TYR A 187 -8.26 4.75 5.69
C TYR A 187 -9.75 4.46 5.83
N MET A 188 -10.12 3.25 6.24
CA MET A 188 -11.52 2.82 6.19
C MET A 188 -12.26 3.01 7.51
N ASN A 189 -11.54 3.28 8.60
CA ASN A 189 -12.09 3.58 9.90
C ASN A 189 -11.12 4.43 10.73
N GLY A 190 -11.57 4.80 11.93
CA GLY A 190 -10.78 5.50 12.95
C GLY A 190 -11.22 5.05 14.35
N GLY A 191 -10.89 5.85 15.37
CA GLY A 191 -11.29 5.58 16.76
C GLY A 191 -10.48 4.50 17.45
N PHE A 192 -9.19 4.39 17.10
CA PHE A 192 -8.21 3.50 17.73
C PHE A 192 -7.01 4.31 18.24
N ASP A 193 -6.26 3.74 19.18
CA ASP A 193 -5.05 4.37 19.71
C ASP A 193 -3.84 4.02 18.83
N ASN A 194 -2.98 5.01 18.56
CA ASN A 194 -1.82 4.90 17.67
C ASN A 194 -2.21 4.48 16.23
N GLY A 195 -1.41 3.65 15.55
CA GLY A 195 -1.71 3.19 14.20
C GLY A 195 -1.54 4.24 13.10
N ARG A 196 -0.69 5.26 13.30
CA ARG A 196 -0.35 6.25 12.26
C ARG A 196 0.40 5.62 11.09
N THR A 197 0.29 6.23 9.90
CA THR A 197 1.25 5.99 8.82
C THR A 197 2.36 7.02 8.96
N ARG A 198 3.60 6.59 9.15
CA ARG A 198 4.72 7.48 9.49
C ARG A 198 5.76 7.45 8.39
N PHE A 199 6.24 8.61 7.97
CA PHE A 199 7.23 8.76 6.91
C PHE A 199 8.55 9.27 7.48
N PHE A 200 9.64 8.77 6.89
CA PHE A 200 11.02 9.15 7.18
C PHE A 200 11.58 9.76 5.88
N LEU A 201 11.53 11.09 5.80
CA LEU A 201 11.64 11.85 4.55
C LEU A 201 13.05 12.41 4.31
N ARG A 202 13.92 12.40 5.32
CA ARG A 202 15.26 12.96 5.19
C ARG A 202 16.16 12.09 4.33
N ASP A 203 17.10 12.71 3.63
CA ASP A 203 18.04 12.03 2.71
C ASP A 203 18.96 11.04 3.43
N ASP A 204 19.20 11.24 4.72
CA ASP A 204 19.95 10.37 5.62
C ASP A 204 19.05 9.32 6.31
N TRP A 205 17.85 9.03 5.80
CA TRP A 205 16.94 8.05 6.40
C TRP A 205 17.63 6.70 6.70
N ARG A 206 18.63 6.28 5.89
CA ARG A 206 19.45 5.07 6.17
C ARG A 206 20.28 5.16 7.45
N GLN A 207 20.68 6.38 7.84
CA GLN A 207 21.38 6.65 9.10
C GLN A 207 20.41 6.75 10.28
N GLN A 208 19.12 6.94 10.01
CA GLN A 208 18.07 7.00 11.02
C GLN A 208 17.45 5.62 11.28
N LEU A 209 17.49 4.71 10.31
CA LEU A 209 16.93 3.38 10.45
C LEU A 209 18.01 2.35 10.72
N LYS A 210 17.81 1.52 11.75
CA LYS A 210 18.66 0.36 11.98
C LYS A 210 18.25 -0.77 11.04
N LEU A 211 19.21 -1.40 10.38
CA LEU A 211 18.99 -2.67 9.70
C LEU A 211 19.07 -3.79 10.73
N ILE A 212 17.98 -4.53 10.91
CA ILE A 212 17.87 -5.65 11.85
C ILE A 212 17.59 -6.92 11.08
N GLN A 213 17.98 -8.06 11.64
CA GLN A 213 17.53 -9.36 11.15
C GLN A 213 16.22 -9.71 11.87
N ASP A 214 15.14 -9.92 11.12
CA ASP A 214 13.86 -10.36 11.70
C ASP A 214 13.91 -11.85 12.09
N ALA A 215 12.86 -12.36 12.72
CA ALA A 215 12.82 -13.76 13.18
C ALA A 215 12.88 -14.79 12.04
N SER A 216 12.64 -14.38 10.79
CA SER A 216 12.80 -15.23 9.60
C SER A 216 14.22 -15.23 9.04
N GLY A 217 15.10 -14.36 9.55
CA GLY A 217 16.46 -14.20 9.05
C GLY A 217 16.62 -13.12 7.98
N GLU A 218 15.55 -12.42 7.60
CA GLU A 218 15.58 -11.36 6.59
C GLU A 218 16.01 -10.02 7.19
N MET A 219 16.79 -9.23 6.43
CA MET A 219 17.21 -7.89 6.85
C MET A 219 16.08 -6.88 6.62
N ARG A 220 15.68 -6.16 7.67
CA ARG A 220 14.58 -5.19 7.68
C ARG A 220 15.01 -3.86 8.30
N TYR A 221 14.47 -2.75 7.83
CA TYR A 221 14.66 -1.46 8.47
C TYR A 221 13.69 -1.28 9.64
N HIS A 222 14.20 -0.83 10.80
CA HIS A 222 13.41 -0.65 12.02
C HIS A 222 13.68 0.71 12.68
N ALA A 223 12.69 1.62 12.62
CA ALA A 223 12.82 2.99 13.13
C ALA A 223 12.93 3.07 14.66
N LYS A 224 12.05 2.35 15.38
CA LYS A 224 11.94 2.44 16.84
C LYS A 224 13.18 1.93 17.58
N GLU A 225 13.97 1.04 16.98
CA GLU A 225 15.20 0.51 17.61
C GLU A 225 16.37 1.50 17.52
N HIS A 226 16.27 2.47 16.62
CA HIS A 226 17.29 3.49 16.43
C HIS A 226 16.90 4.84 17.07
N GLY A 227 15.70 4.92 17.66
CA GLY A 227 15.15 6.18 18.18
C GLY A 227 14.86 7.21 17.09
N ALA A 228 14.61 6.78 15.86
CA ALA A 228 14.24 7.69 14.79
C ALA A 228 12.82 8.22 14.97
N GLU A 229 12.71 9.54 14.98
CA GLU A 229 11.43 10.24 14.97
C GLU A 229 10.95 10.43 13.52
N PRO A 230 9.64 10.25 13.24
CA PRO A 230 9.11 10.43 11.91
C PRO A 230 9.04 11.92 11.53
N ASP A 231 9.37 12.25 10.28
CA ASP A 231 9.23 13.62 9.75
C ASP A 231 7.77 14.00 9.49
N LEU A 232 6.94 12.99 9.18
CA LEU A 232 5.51 13.14 8.97
C LEU A 232 4.77 11.95 9.58
N SER A 233 3.76 12.25 10.39
CA SER A 233 2.82 11.24 10.90
C SER A 233 1.40 11.54 10.45
N VAL A 234 0.82 10.63 9.68
CA VAL A 234 -0.56 10.71 9.21
C VAL A 234 -1.46 9.91 10.14
N VAL A 235 -2.36 10.62 10.84
CA VAL A 235 -3.40 10.00 11.66
C VAL A 235 -4.55 9.54 10.75
N PRO A 236 -4.92 8.25 10.75
CA PRO A 236 -6.00 7.75 9.91
C PRO A 236 -7.32 8.46 10.21
N THR A 237 -7.89 9.08 9.19
CA THR A 237 -9.23 9.65 9.21
C THR A 237 -10.10 8.85 8.25
N VAL A 238 -11.24 8.34 8.71
CA VAL A 238 -12.13 7.52 7.89
C VAL A 238 -12.47 8.21 6.57
N GLY A 239 -12.31 7.51 5.45
CA GLY A 239 -12.58 8.02 4.12
C GLY A 239 -11.45 8.84 3.49
N GLN A 240 -10.44 9.25 4.27
CA GLN A 240 -9.27 9.96 3.77
C GLN A 240 -8.35 9.01 3.01
N CYS A 241 -7.80 9.50 1.91
CA CYS A 241 -6.78 8.83 1.13
C CYS A 241 -5.43 9.52 1.29
N LEU A 242 -4.41 8.71 1.55
CA LEU A 242 -3.01 9.08 1.49
C LEU A 242 -2.44 8.58 0.15
N LEU A 243 -2.15 9.53 -0.73
CA LEU A 243 -1.57 9.30 -2.05
C LEU A 243 -0.08 9.68 -2.00
N PHE A 244 0.83 8.79 -2.39
CA PHE A 244 2.27 9.13 -2.38
C PHE A 244 3.04 8.37 -3.44
N GLN A 245 4.11 8.97 -3.95
CA GLN A 245 4.91 8.38 -5.02
C GLN A 245 5.70 7.15 -4.55
N GLN A 246 5.77 6.16 -5.44
CA GLN A 246 6.54 4.92 -5.32
C GLN A 246 7.82 5.02 -6.16
N PRO A 247 8.81 4.13 -5.92
CA PRO A 247 9.95 3.99 -6.81
C PRO A 247 9.49 3.56 -8.22
N PRO A 248 10.27 3.84 -9.26
CA PRO A 248 11.49 4.65 -9.26
C PRO A 248 11.19 6.15 -9.38
N GLY A 249 12.21 6.98 -9.13
CA GLY A 249 12.11 8.44 -9.21
C GLY A 249 11.72 9.13 -7.90
N GLN A 250 11.08 8.42 -6.98
CA GLN A 250 10.94 8.85 -5.59
C GLN A 250 10.74 7.63 -4.68
N CYS A 251 11.44 7.56 -3.56
CA CYS A 251 11.26 6.50 -2.56
C CYS A 251 10.80 7.13 -1.24
N TYR A 252 9.54 6.94 -0.87
CA TYR A 252 9.06 7.36 0.45
C TYR A 252 9.08 6.19 1.42
N TYR A 253 10.12 6.14 2.25
CA TYR A 253 10.20 5.18 3.34
C TYR A 253 9.17 5.52 4.42
N HIS A 254 8.38 4.52 4.78
CA HIS A 254 7.30 4.68 5.72
C HIS A 254 7.02 3.39 6.47
N ASP A 255 6.30 3.52 7.57
CA ASP A 255 5.85 2.40 8.39
C ASP A 255 4.39 2.56 8.85
N GLY A 256 3.83 1.47 9.34
CA GLY A 256 2.59 1.45 10.11
C GLY A 256 2.93 1.35 11.58
N GLU A 257 2.67 2.43 12.32
CA GLU A 257 2.83 2.46 13.78
C GLU A 257 2.05 1.32 14.42
N GLU A 258 2.63 0.73 15.47
CA GLU A 258 1.98 -0.33 16.26
C GLU A 258 0.63 0.14 16.78
N LEU A 259 -0.42 -0.63 16.50
CA LEU A 259 -1.77 -0.31 16.93
C LEU A 259 -1.89 -0.55 18.44
N GLY A 260 -2.28 0.48 19.20
CA GLY A 260 -2.38 0.38 20.65
C GLY A 260 -3.65 -0.35 21.11
N SER A 261 -4.80 0.01 20.54
CA SER A 261 -6.10 -0.54 20.89
C SER A 261 -7.05 -0.54 19.69
N GLY A 262 -8.16 -1.27 19.78
CA GLY A 262 -9.16 -1.32 18.71
C GLY A 262 -8.74 -2.13 17.49
N CYS A 263 -9.27 -1.76 16.32
CA CYS A 263 -9.00 -2.41 15.04
C CYS A 263 -8.89 -1.36 13.95
N LYS A 264 -7.89 -1.48 13.07
CA LYS A 264 -7.65 -0.55 11.96
C LYS A 264 -7.81 -1.28 10.62
N TYR A 265 -8.46 -0.62 9.67
CA TYR A 265 -8.64 -1.10 8.31
C TYR A 265 -8.08 -0.11 7.29
N LEU A 266 -7.39 -0.64 6.29
CA LEU A 266 -6.82 0.13 5.19
C LEU A 266 -7.05 -0.59 3.87
N PHE A 267 -7.50 0.13 2.85
CA PHE A 267 -7.57 -0.38 1.48
C PHE A 267 -6.42 0.23 0.69
N ARG A 268 -5.68 -0.61 -0.04
CA ARG A 268 -4.59 -0.16 -0.91
C ARG A 268 -4.85 -0.57 -2.36
N SER A 269 -4.63 0.36 -3.27
CA SER A 269 -4.38 0.14 -4.69
C SER A 269 -3.23 1.07 -5.11
N ASP A 270 -2.94 1.17 -6.40
CA ASP A 270 -1.84 1.95 -6.94
C ASP A 270 -2.28 2.65 -8.24
N VAL A 271 -1.81 3.88 -8.47
CA VAL A 271 -2.05 4.59 -9.73
C VAL A 271 -1.18 3.99 -10.82
N MET A 272 -1.84 3.52 -11.88
CA MET A 272 -1.22 2.89 -13.03
C MET A 272 -0.89 3.91 -14.12
N TYR A 273 0.32 3.81 -14.61
CA TYR A 273 0.83 4.59 -15.73
C TYR A 273 1.20 3.68 -16.89
N ARG A 274 1.07 4.18 -18.10
CA ARG A 274 1.54 3.52 -19.32
C ARG A 274 2.57 4.40 -20.02
N ARG A 275 3.52 3.77 -20.69
CA ARG A 275 4.55 4.49 -21.46
C ARG A 275 3.88 5.28 -22.59
N LYS A 276 4.16 6.60 -22.69
CA LYS A 276 3.71 7.39 -23.84
C LYS A 276 4.45 6.89 -25.07
N ARG A 277 3.71 6.45 -26.09
CA ARG A 277 4.29 6.17 -27.39
C ARG A 277 4.77 7.50 -27.99
N LEU A 278 6.02 7.56 -28.43
CA LEU A 278 6.44 8.66 -29.29
C LEU A 278 5.53 8.66 -30.53
N PRO A 279 5.06 9.81 -31.02
CA PRO A 279 4.38 9.84 -32.31
C PRO A 279 5.30 9.19 -33.34
N ALA A 280 4.78 8.28 -34.15
CA ALA A 280 5.54 7.79 -35.30
C ALA A 280 5.96 9.03 -36.11
N CYS A 281 7.26 9.19 -36.36
CA CYS A 281 7.71 10.19 -37.32
C CYS A 281 6.92 9.94 -38.60
N LEU A 282 6.14 10.94 -39.03
CA LEU A 282 5.60 10.97 -40.38
C LEU A 282 6.82 11.15 -41.29
N THR A 283 7.38 10.02 -41.75
CA THR A 283 8.40 9.97 -42.80
C THR A 283 7.75 10.20 -44.15
#